data_AF-F8GDE2-F1
#
_entry.id   AF-F8GDE2-F1
#
_cell.length_a   1.000
_cell.length_b   1.000
_cell.length_c   1.000
_cell.angle_alpha   90.00
_cell.angle_beta   90.00
_cell.angle_gamma   90.00
#
_symmetry.space_group_name_H-M   'P 1'
#
loop_
_entity.id
_entity.type
_entity.pdbx_description
1 polymer ?
#
loop_
_entity_poly.entity_id
_entity_poly.type
_entity_poly.pdbx_seq_one_letter_code
_entity_poly.pdbx_strand_id
1 'polypeptide(L)'
;MTDNNVFKLNRPEQDDPLQEVLREGARKMLAAAIEAEVSIFIERHGLLETAEGKSTVVRNGYLPKRSIQTGLGDIEVKVPQIRDRSNPGIKFNSSLVPPYLKRAKNIEEFLPWLYLMGISTGDFSETLKHLLGANATGLSAATISRLKQDWEQDYQEWSRRDLSKKRYVYVWADGVYSNVRMDDRLCLLVIIGSDETRRKELLALSDGYRESAASWEEVLTDLKQREPQLRFARNLIKKLQM
;
A
#
# COMPACT_ATOMS: atom_id res chain seq x y z
N MET A 1 -27.72 42.59 -9.50
CA MET A 1 -26.92 41.76 -10.42
C MET A 1 -26.36 40.62 -9.61
N THR A 2 -27.00 39.46 -9.72
CA THR A 2 -26.62 38.25 -8.96
C THR A 2 -26.24 37.18 -9.99
N ASP A 3 -25.31 37.54 -10.88
CA ASP A 3 -24.81 36.62 -11.91
C ASP A 3 -23.71 35.76 -11.29
N ASN A 4 -24.14 34.69 -10.61
CA ASN A 4 -23.25 33.71 -10.05
C ASN A 4 -22.88 32.70 -11.16
N ASN A 5 -21.71 32.85 -11.77
CA ASN A 5 -21.15 31.95 -12.80
C ASN A 5 -20.66 30.59 -12.24
N VAL A 6 -21.36 30.05 -11.23
CA VAL A 6 -21.01 28.75 -10.64
C VAL A 6 -21.68 27.64 -11.44
N PHE A 7 -20.95 27.07 -12.39
CA PHE A 7 -21.36 25.84 -13.06
C PHE A 7 -21.29 24.68 -12.06
N LYS A 8 -22.42 24.01 -11.80
CA LYS A 8 -22.40 22.75 -11.05
C LYS A 8 -21.69 21.70 -11.90
N LEU A 9 -20.55 21.21 -11.41
CA LEU A 9 -19.89 20.06 -12.01
C LEU A 9 -20.79 18.82 -11.87
N ASN A 10 -20.95 18.07 -12.96
CA ASN A 10 -21.65 16.81 -12.94
C ASN A 10 -20.95 15.86 -11.96
N ARG A 11 -21.70 15.32 -11.00
CA ARG A 11 -21.21 14.26 -10.13
C ARG A 11 -21.40 12.93 -10.87
N PRO A 12 -20.46 11.98 -10.74
CA PRO A 12 -20.64 10.67 -11.34
C PRO A 12 -21.89 10.01 -10.76
N GLU A 13 -22.75 9.47 -11.64
CA GLU A 13 -23.91 8.68 -11.22
C GLU A 13 -23.45 7.48 -10.40
N GLN A 14 -24.13 7.22 -9.28
CA GLN A 14 -23.76 6.13 -8.36
C GLN A 14 -24.35 4.78 -8.79
N ASP A 15 -25.44 4.81 -9.55
CA ASP A 15 -26.20 3.62 -9.94
C ASP A 15 -26.12 3.43 -11.46
N ASP A 16 -25.15 2.64 -11.89
CA ASP A 16 -25.00 2.19 -13.27
C ASP A 16 -25.56 0.77 -13.41
N PRO A 17 -26.65 0.54 -14.19
CA PRO A 17 -27.21 -0.79 -14.41
C PRO A 17 -26.21 -1.82 -14.94
N LEU A 18 -25.21 -1.38 -15.73
CA LEU A 18 -24.16 -2.27 -16.22
C LEU A 18 -23.30 -2.78 -15.05
N GLN A 19 -22.91 -1.89 -14.14
CA GLN A 19 -22.13 -2.25 -12.95
C GLN A 19 -22.90 -3.21 -12.03
N GLU A 20 -24.21 -3.04 -11.89
CA GLU A 20 -25.05 -3.95 -11.10
C GLU A 20 -25.05 -5.37 -11.69
N VAL A 21 -25.26 -5.49 -13.00
CA VAL A 21 -25.22 -6.79 -13.70
C VAL A 21 -23.85 -7.45 -13.56
N LEU A 22 -22.77 -6.68 -13.72
CA LEU A 22 -21.40 -7.19 -13.58
C LEU A 22 -21.10 -7.65 -12.14
N ARG A 23 -21.54 -6.89 -11.13
CA ARG A 23 -21.35 -7.23 -9.72
C ARG A 23 -22.10 -8.51 -9.33
N GLU A 24 -23.35 -8.66 -9.78
CA GLU A 24 -24.13 -9.86 -9.52
C GLU A 24 -23.56 -11.09 -10.25
N GLY A 25 -23.09 -10.91 -11.49
CA GLY A 25 -22.36 -11.95 -12.24
C GLY A 25 -21.08 -12.38 -11.53
N ALA A 26 -20.25 -11.42 -11.10
CA ALA A 26 -19.03 -11.69 -10.36
C ALA A 26 -19.29 -12.41 -9.04
N ARG A 27 -20.34 -12.02 -8.30
CA ARG A 27 -20.77 -12.68 -7.07
C ARG A 27 -21.11 -14.15 -7.30
N LYS A 28 -21.92 -14.46 -8.31
CA LYS A 28 -22.30 -15.84 -8.64
C LYS A 28 -21.10 -16.67 -9.08
N MET A 29 -20.23 -16.09 -9.91
CA MET A 29 -19.01 -16.76 -10.38
C MET A 29 -18.05 -17.05 -9.23
N LEU A 30 -17.84 -16.10 -8.33
CA LEU A 30 -16.97 -16.28 -7.17
C LEU A 30 -17.53 -17.34 -6.21
N ALA A 31 -18.84 -17.35 -5.96
CA ALA A 31 -19.48 -18.39 -5.16
C ALA A 31 -19.31 -19.78 -5.78
N ALA A 32 -19.52 -19.92 -7.09
CA ALA A 32 -19.32 -21.18 -7.80
C ALA A 32 -17.86 -21.66 -7.75
N ALA A 33 -16.89 -20.74 -7.89
CA ALA A 33 -15.47 -21.06 -7.81
C ALA A 33 -15.07 -21.54 -6.41
N ILE A 34 -15.59 -20.92 -5.34
CA ILE A 34 -15.34 -21.35 -3.96
C ILE A 34 -15.96 -22.74 -3.69
N GLU A 35 -17.16 -23.00 -4.21
CA GLU A 35 -17.77 -24.34 -4.11
C GLU A 35 -16.95 -25.42 -4.85
N ALA A 36 -16.33 -25.05 -5.97
CA ALA A 36 -15.40 -25.93 -6.67
C ALA A 36 -14.14 -26.21 -5.83
N GLU A 37 -13.53 -25.19 -5.20
CA GLU A 37 -12.40 -25.39 -4.28
C GLU A 37 -12.75 -26.35 -3.13
N VAL A 38 -13.94 -26.20 -2.55
CA VAL A 38 -14.44 -27.05 -1.47
C VAL A 38 -14.66 -28.49 -1.96
N SER A 39 -15.22 -28.67 -3.15
CA SER A 39 -15.47 -29.99 -3.72
C SER A 39 -14.15 -30.73 -3.99
N ILE A 40 -13.17 -30.04 -4.58
CA ILE A 40 -11.80 -30.56 -4.78
C ILE A 40 -11.15 -30.91 -3.44
N PHE A 41 -11.31 -30.07 -2.42
CA PHE A 41 -10.77 -30.34 -1.09
C PHE A 41 -11.39 -31.59 -0.45
N ILE A 42 -12.71 -31.75 -0.55
CA ILE A 42 -13.40 -32.94 -0.04
C ILE A 42 -12.97 -34.19 -0.80
N GLU A 43 -12.89 -34.15 -2.13
CA GLU A 43 -12.43 -35.29 -2.94
C GLU A 43 -11.01 -35.71 -2.56
N ARG A 44 -10.10 -34.74 -2.39
CA ARG A 44 -8.71 -35.00 -2.00
C ARG A 44 -8.59 -35.68 -0.63
N HIS A 45 -9.49 -35.37 0.30
CA HIS A 45 -9.48 -35.89 1.66
C HIS A 45 -10.55 -36.97 1.92
N GLY A 46 -11.36 -37.32 0.91
CA GLY A 46 -12.50 -38.23 1.05
C GLY A 46 -12.14 -39.69 1.22
N LEU A 47 -10.90 -40.08 0.90
CA LEU A 47 -10.35 -41.42 1.19
C LEU A 47 -10.00 -41.60 2.68
N LEU A 48 -10.01 -40.53 3.48
CA LEU A 48 -9.76 -40.60 4.91
C LEU A 48 -11.09 -40.89 5.62
N GLU A 49 -11.25 -42.12 6.09
CA GLU A 49 -12.40 -42.55 6.88
C GLU A 49 -12.06 -42.55 8.38
N THR A 50 -13.05 -42.23 9.21
CA THR A 50 -12.95 -42.46 10.66
C THR A 50 -12.97 -43.95 10.95
N ALA A 51 -12.61 -44.35 12.19
CA ALA A 51 -12.72 -45.73 12.64
C ALA A 51 -14.14 -46.35 12.51
N GLU A 52 -15.16 -45.52 12.27
CA GLU A 52 -16.56 -45.90 12.04
C GLU A 52 -16.94 -45.97 10.54
N GLY A 53 -15.99 -45.85 9.62
CA GLY A 53 -16.25 -45.88 8.16
C GLY A 53 -16.96 -44.64 7.61
N LYS A 54 -16.91 -43.50 8.31
CA LYS A 54 -17.49 -42.23 7.85
C LYS A 54 -16.40 -41.33 7.31
N SER A 55 -16.69 -40.55 6.27
CA SER A 55 -15.77 -39.50 5.80
C SER A 55 -15.33 -38.61 6.97
N THR A 56 -14.02 -38.44 7.13
CA THR A 56 -13.44 -37.56 8.16
C THR A 56 -13.79 -36.10 7.90
N VAL A 57 -13.81 -35.70 6.62
CA VAL A 57 -14.08 -34.33 6.17
C VAL A 57 -15.52 -34.23 5.65
N VAL A 58 -16.29 -33.32 6.25
CA VAL A 58 -17.69 -33.08 5.88
C VAL A 58 -18.02 -31.59 5.80
N ARG A 59 -18.96 -31.23 4.93
CA ARG A 59 -19.56 -29.88 4.92
C ARG A 59 -20.35 -29.67 6.22
N ASN A 60 -20.20 -28.49 6.82
CA ASN A 60 -20.83 -28.11 8.08
C ASN A 60 -21.42 -26.69 8.01
N GLY A 61 -22.23 -26.44 6.98
CA GLY A 61 -22.84 -25.14 6.74
C GLY A 61 -21.87 -24.14 6.12
N TYR A 62 -21.97 -22.87 6.54
CA TYR A 62 -21.24 -21.76 5.94
C TYR A 62 -20.73 -20.81 7.03
N LEU A 63 -19.60 -20.18 6.77
CA LEU A 63 -19.13 -19.06 7.56
C LEU A 63 -20.10 -17.85 7.42
N PRO A 64 -20.07 -16.91 8.37
CA PRO A 64 -20.81 -15.66 8.25
C PRO A 64 -20.50 -14.96 6.93
N LYS A 65 -21.56 -14.42 6.32
CA LYS A 65 -21.45 -13.63 5.10
C LYS A 65 -20.57 -12.41 5.36
N ARG A 66 -19.68 -12.08 4.42
CA ARG A 66 -18.84 -10.89 4.48
C ARG A 66 -18.66 -10.27 3.11
N SER A 67 -18.34 -8.98 3.09
CA SER A 67 -18.06 -8.24 1.85
C SER A 67 -16.55 -8.18 1.59
N ILE A 68 -16.17 -8.22 0.30
CA ILE A 68 -14.81 -7.98 -0.17
C ILE A 68 -14.87 -6.83 -1.17
N GLN A 69 -14.08 -5.79 -0.92
CA GLN A 69 -14.00 -4.65 -1.81
C GLN A 69 -13.19 -4.99 -3.07
N THR A 70 -13.76 -4.77 -4.24
CA THR A 70 -13.13 -5.00 -5.54
C THR A 70 -13.27 -3.77 -6.45
N GLY A 71 -12.71 -3.84 -7.65
CA GLY A 71 -12.91 -2.78 -8.66
C GLY A 71 -14.36 -2.64 -9.16
N LEU A 72 -15.21 -3.65 -8.95
CA LEU A 72 -16.66 -3.59 -9.24
C LEU A 72 -17.48 -3.09 -8.03
N GLY A 73 -16.78 -2.62 -6.99
CA GLY A 73 -17.32 -2.34 -5.67
C GLY A 73 -17.32 -3.57 -4.76
N ASP A 74 -18.15 -3.49 -3.73
CA ASP A 74 -18.28 -4.51 -2.69
C ASP A 74 -19.00 -5.77 -3.20
N ILE A 75 -18.31 -6.90 -3.14
CA ILE A 75 -18.86 -8.22 -3.50
C ILE A 75 -19.08 -9.04 -2.24
N GLU A 76 -20.33 -9.46 -2.04
CA GLU A 76 -20.71 -10.30 -0.92
C GLU A 76 -20.32 -11.77 -1.15
N VAL A 77 -19.64 -12.37 -0.17
CA VAL A 77 -19.16 -13.75 -0.23
C VAL A 77 -19.64 -14.54 0.97
N LYS A 78 -19.95 -15.81 0.73
CA LYS A 78 -20.31 -16.80 1.74
C LYS A 78 -19.48 -18.05 1.50
N VAL A 79 -18.51 -18.32 2.37
CA VAL A 79 -17.58 -19.45 2.22
C VAL A 79 -18.15 -20.68 2.94
N PRO A 80 -18.23 -21.86 2.30
CA PRO A 80 -18.65 -23.09 2.97
C PRO A 80 -17.72 -23.44 4.11
N GLN A 81 -18.28 -23.91 5.21
CA GLN A 81 -17.52 -24.36 6.36
C GLN A 81 -17.28 -25.86 6.25
N ILE A 82 -16.03 -26.27 6.39
CA ILE A 82 -15.66 -27.68 6.42
C ILE A 82 -15.33 -28.06 7.86
N ARG A 83 -15.90 -29.17 8.31
CA ARG A 83 -15.57 -29.80 9.60
C ARG A 83 -14.78 -31.06 9.32
N ASP A 84 -13.59 -31.13 9.90
CA ASP A 84 -12.84 -32.37 9.99
C ASP A 84 -13.05 -33.01 11.38
N ARG A 85 -13.24 -34.32 11.37
CA ARG A 85 -13.39 -35.19 12.55
C ARG A 85 -12.09 -35.93 12.91
N SER A 86 -11.04 -35.78 12.10
CA SER A 86 -9.69 -36.29 12.39
C SER A 86 -8.96 -35.43 13.43
N ASN A 87 -7.88 -35.94 14.00
CA ASN A 87 -6.98 -35.22 14.92
C ASN A 87 -5.54 -35.42 14.41
N PRO A 88 -4.79 -34.42 13.88
CA PRO A 88 -4.88 -32.96 13.72
C PRO A 88 -6.17 -32.15 13.61
N GLY A 89 -7.09 -32.61 12.76
CA GLY A 89 -8.10 -31.77 12.12
C GLY A 89 -7.50 -30.90 11.00
N ILE A 90 -7.81 -31.23 9.75
CA ILE A 90 -7.44 -30.50 8.55
C ILE A 90 -8.40 -29.32 8.38
N LYS A 91 -7.85 -28.12 8.23
CA LYS A 91 -8.62 -26.89 8.01
C LYS A 91 -8.64 -26.53 6.53
N PHE A 92 -9.83 -26.24 6.02
CA PHE A 92 -9.98 -25.64 4.70
C PHE A 92 -9.82 -24.12 4.78
N ASN A 93 -8.97 -23.59 3.90
CA ASN A 93 -8.88 -22.17 3.62
C ASN A 93 -9.01 -21.99 2.10
N SER A 94 -9.98 -21.19 1.67
CA SER A 94 -10.13 -20.83 0.26
C SER A 94 -8.88 -20.08 -0.23
N SER A 95 -8.38 -20.43 -1.42
CA SER A 95 -7.25 -19.73 -2.02
C SER A 95 -7.69 -18.41 -2.66
N LEU A 96 -8.92 -18.38 -3.19
CA LEU A 96 -9.55 -17.19 -3.76
C LEU A 96 -9.95 -16.18 -2.68
N VAL A 97 -10.47 -16.66 -1.55
CA VAL A 97 -11.00 -15.83 -0.46
C VAL A 97 -10.41 -16.29 0.89
N PRO A 98 -9.11 -16.03 1.14
CA PRO A 98 -8.48 -16.39 2.41
C PRO A 98 -9.17 -15.71 3.60
N PRO A 99 -9.03 -16.29 4.82
CA PRO A 99 -9.54 -15.66 6.03
C PRO A 99 -9.12 -14.19 6.15
N TYR A 100 -10.04 -13.33 6.59
CA TYR A 100 -9.82 -11.90 6.81
C TYR A 100 -9.50 -11.04 5.57
N LEU A 101 -9.49 -11.59 4.34
CA LEU A 101 -9.34 -10.81 3.11
C LEU A 101 -10.45 -9.74 3.01
N LYS A 102 -10.11 -8.45 3.10
CA LYS A 102 -11.09 -7.36 3.04
C LYS A 102 -11.21 -6.73 1.66
N ARG A 103 -10.15 -6.80 0.85
CA ARG A 103 -10.07 -6.15 -0.46
C ARG A 103 -9.27 -6.99 -1.44
N ALA A 104 -9.51 -6.76 -2.72
CA ALA A 104 -8.63 -7.25 -3.77
C ALA A 104 -7.26 -6.53 -3.71
N LYS A 105 -6.19 -7.28 -4.01
CA LYS A 105 -4.80 -6.81 -3.95
C LYS A 105 -4.57 -5.53 -4.78
N ASN A 106 -5.16 -5.45 -5.96
CA ASN A 106 -5.04 -4.27 -6.82
C ASN A 106 -5.59 -2.99 -6.17
N ILE A 107 -6.64 -3.07 -5.35
CA ILE A 107 -7.16 -1.93 -4.59
C ILE A 107 -6.19 -1.54 -3.48
N GLU A 108 -5.61 -2.52 -2.78
CA GLU A 108 -4.62 -2.26 -1.73
C GLU A 108 -3.36 -1.58 -2.25
N GLU A 109 -2.91 -1.91 -3.47
CA GLU A 109 -1.76 -1.28 -4.14
C GLU A 109 -2.11 0.08 -4.75
N PHE A 110 -3.30 0.21 -5.33
CA PHE A 110 -3.74 1.45 -5.99
C PHE A 110 -3.92 2.61 -4.99
N LEU A 111 -4.39 2.34 -3.78
CA LEU A 111 -4.65 3.39 -2.79
C LEU A 111 -3.36 4.14 -2.35
N PRO A 112 -2.26 3.48 -1.94
CA PRO A 112 -0.96 4.14 -1.73
C PRO A 112 -0.43 4.80 -3.01
N TRP A 113 -0.65 4.20 -4.18
CA TRP A 113 -0.20 4.79 -5.44
C TRP A 113 -0.84 6.16 -5.70
N LEU A 114 -2.14 6.33 -5.43
CA LEU A 114 -2.80 7.64 -5.51
C LEU A 114 -2.19 8.67 -4.56
N TYR A 115 -1.77 8.24 -3.37
CA TYR A 115 -1.08 9.11 -2.42
C TYR A 115 0.27 9.56 -2.98
N LEU A 116 1.04 8.65 -3.59
CA LEU A 116 2.29 8.97 -4.26
C LEU A 116 2.10 9.95 -5.43
N MET A 117 0.96 9.86 -6.13
CA MET A 117 0.58 10.81 -7.18
C MET A 117 0.13 12.19 -6.64
N GLY A 118 0.16 12.40 -5.33
CA GLY A 118 -0.16 13.67 -4.69
C GLY A 118 -1.64 13.91 -4.43
N ILE A 119 -2.49 12.88 -4.53
CA ILE A 119 -3.89 13.01 -4.12
C ILE A 119 -3.96 13.07 -2.59
N SER A 120 -4.64 14.07 -2.07
CA SER A 120 -4.86 14.22 -0.62
C SER A 120 -5.66 13.05 -0.08
N THR A 121 -5.16 12.40 0.98
CA THR A 121 -5.87 11.29 1.64
C THR A 121 -7.22 11.69 2.22
N GLY A 122 -7.42 12.99 2.50
CA GLY A 122 -8.71 13.52 2.94
C GLY A 122 -9.79 13.43 1.86
N ASP A 123 -9.38 13.53 0.59
CA ASP A 123 -10.30 13.56 -0.55
C ASP A 123 -10.62 12.16 -1.07
N PHE A 124 -9.91 11.13 -0.61
CA PHE A 124 -10.07 9.75 -1.10
C PHE A 124 -11.49 9.22 -0.89
N SER A 125 -12.06 9.47 0.28
CA SER A 125 -13.41 8.98 0.59
C SER A 125 -14.46 9.68 -0.27
N GLU A 126 -14.30 10.97 -0.57
CA GLU A 126 -15.23 11.70 -1.44
C GLU A 126 -15.07 11.34 -2.92
N THR A 127 -13.83 11.17 -3.37
CA THR A 127 -13.51 10.91 -4.79
C THR A 127 -13.77 9.47 -5.18
N LEU A 128 -13.35 8.50 -4.36
CA LEU A 128 -13.41 7.09 -4.71
C LEU A 128 -14.73 6.40 -4.39
N LYS A 129 -15.61 6.99 -3.56
CA LYS A 129 -16.95 6.41 -3.30
C LYS A 129 -17.80 6.25 -4.57
N HIS A 130 -17.55 7.06 -5.59
CA HIS A 130 -18.25 6.95 -6.87
C HIS A 130 -17.75 5.77 -7.71
N LEU A 131 -16.51 5.33 -7.49
CA LEU A 131 -15.91 4.20 -8.22
C LEU A 131 -16.04 2.88 -7.45
N LEU A 132 -15.80 2.92 -6.13
CA LEU A 132 -15.78 1.74 -5.26
C LEU A 132 -17.12 1.50 -4.55
N GLY A 133 -18.10 2.38 -4.73
CA GLY A 133 -19.42 2.34 -4.11
C GLY A 133 -19.55 3.24 -2.88
N ALA A 134 -20.77 3.70 -2.61
CA ALA A 134 -21.07 4.66 -1.54
C ALA A 134 -20.68 4.17 -0.14
N ASN A 135 -20.64 2.85 0.06
CA ASN A 135 -20.28 2.20 1.32
C ASN A 135 -18.80 1.75 1.38
N ALA A 136 -17.96 2.18 0.43
CA ALA A 136 -16.56 1.82 0.37
C ALA A 136 -15.83 2.15 1.69
N THR A 137 -15.45 1.12 2.43
CA THR A 137 -14.82 1.29 3.75
C THR A 137 -13.29 1.35 3.68
N GLY A 138 -12.71 2.03 4.66
CA GLY A 138 -11.26 2.15 4.87
C GLY A 138 -10.53 2.87 3.73
N LEU A 139 -11.17 3.91 3.19
CA LEU A 139 -10.55 4.97 2.40
C LEU A 139 -10.08 6.13 3.30
N SER A 140 -9.97 5.88 4.62
CA SER A 140 -9.53 6.87 5.60
C SER A 140 -8.02 7.08 5.55
N ALA A 141 -7.57 8.28 5.92
CA ALA A 141 -6.15 8.60 6.02
C ALA A 141 -5.37 7.60 6.89
N ALA A 142 -5.97 7.11 7.98
CA ALA A 142 -5.37 6.08 8.83
C ALA A 142 -5.15 4.76 8.09
N THR A 143 -6.07 4.36 7.21
CA THR A 143 -5.91 3.15 6.40
C THR A 143 -4.81 3.34 5.37
N ILE A 144 -4.74 4.50 4.72
CA ILE A 144 -3.67 4.82 3.77
C ILE A 144 -2.30 4.83 4.47
N SER A 145 -2.22 5.40 5.66
CA SER A 145 -1.00 5.39 6.49
C SER A 145 -0.50 3.96 6.76
N ARG A 146 -1.43 3.04 7.09
CA ARG A 146 -1.09 1.62 7.27
C ARG A 146 -0.65 0.96 5.96
N LEU A 147 -1.31 1.26 4.83
CA LEU A 147 -0.97 0.64 3.55
C LEU A 147 0.40 1.10 3.01
N LYS A 148 0.87 2.30 3.36
CA LYS A 148 2.22 2.75 3.01
C LYS A 148 3.29 2.38 4.04
N GLN A 149 2.97 1.57 5.06
CA GLN A 149 3.94 1.21 6.10
C GLN A 149 5.12 0.43 5.54
N ASP A 150 4.89 -0.40 4.52
CA ASP A 150 5.97 -1.11 3.82
C ASP A 150 6.95 -0.12 3.17
N TRP A 151 6.45 0.98 2.61
CA TRP A 151 7.30 2.05 2.05
C TRP A 151 8.09 2.80 3.10
N GLU A 152 7.58 2.93 4.32
CA GLU A 152 8.35 3.48 5.43
C GLU A 152 9.54 2.56 5.74
N GLN A 153 9.31 1.24 5.77
CA GLN A 153 10.40 0.28 5.95
C GLN A 153 11.40 0.37 4.79
N ASP A 154 10.94 0.39 3.53
CA ASP A 154 11.80 0.54 2.36
C ASP A 154 12.64 1.83 2.43
N TYR A 155 12.05 2.93 2.91
CA TYR A 155 12.77 4.18 3.14
C TYR A 155 13.84 4.05 4.24
N GLN A 156 13.53 3.39 5.36
CA GLN A 156 14.50 3.14 6.43
C GLN A 156 15.66 2.25 5.97
N GLU A 157 15.39 1.25 5.13
CA GLU A 157 16.42 0.40 4.53
C GLU A 157 17.26 1.18 3.51
N TRP A 158 16.60 1.94 2.62
CA TRP A 158 17.25 2.77 1.62
C TRP A 158 18.12 3.87 2.23
N SER A 159 17.67 4.51 3.33
CA SER A 159 18.42 5.58 3.99
C SER A 159 19.67 5.07 4.69
N ARG A 160 19.71 3.80 5.10
CA ARG A 160 20.86 3.16 5.77
C ARG A 160 21.74 2.32 4.86
N ARG A 161 21.41 2.25 3.56
CA ARG A 161 22.10 1.37 2.61
C ARG A 161 23.58 1.70 2.49
N ASP A 162 24.38 0.66 2.25
CA ASP A 162 25.81 0.78 1.95
C ASP A 162 26.02 1.44 0.58
N LEU A 163 26.82 2.52 0.57
CA LEU A 163 27.14 3.30 -0.62
C LEU A 163 28.60 3.09 -1.07
N SER A 164 29.40 2.30 -0.33
CA SER A 164 30.84 2.10 -0.56
C SER A 164 31.19 1.42 -1.89
N LYS A 165 30.22 0.75 -2.53
CA LYS A 165 30.40 0.04 -3.79
C LYS A 165 30.51 0.97 -5.02
N LYS A 166 30.22 2.26 -4.86
CA LYS A 166 30.30 3.24 -5.95
C LYS A 166 31.24 4.36 -5.57
N ARG A 167 31.96 4.88 -6.56
CA ARG A 167 32.77 6.08 -6.40
C ARG A 167 32.01 7.29 -6.93
N TYR A 168 31.68 8.21 -6.05
CA TYR A 168 31.02 9.47 -6.40
C TYR A 168 32.06 10.54 -6.73
N VAL A 169 31.96 11.12 -7.93
CA VAL A 169 32.90 12.15 -8.43
C VAL A 169 32.39 13.55 -8.12
N TYR A 170 31.08 13.74 -8.15
CA TYR A 170 30.41 15.00 -7.81
C TYR A 170 29.31 14.75 -6.79
N VAL A 171 29.14 15.71 -5.88
CA VAL A 171 28.06 15.72 -4.89
C VAL A 171 27.45 17.11 -4.87
N TRP A 172 26.12 17.16 -4.88
CA TRP A 172 25.31 18.36 -4.70
C TRP A 172 24.48 18.21 -3.44
N ALA A 173 24.32 19.30 -2.70
CA ALA A 173 23.48 19.38 -1.52
C ALA A 173 22.54 20.58 -1.67
N ASP A 174 21.26 20.41 -1.35
CA ASP A 174 20.26 21.48 -1.38
C ASP A 174 19.18 21.26 -0.32
N GLY A 175 18.53 22.35 0.10
CA GLY A 175 17.39 22.32 1.02
C GLY A 175 16.10 22.68 0.28
N VAL A 176 15.14 21.76 0.23
CA VAL A 176 13.86 21.95 -0.45
C VAL A 176 12.79 22.28 0.58
N TYR A 177 12.25 23.50 0.53
CA TYR A 177 11.15 23.90 1.39
C TYR A 177 9.87 23.18 0.95
N SER A 178 9.16 22.62 1.93
CA SER A 178 7.84 22.05 1.73
C SER A 178 6.87 22.76 2.66
N ASN A 179 5.70 23.12 2.14
CA ASN A 179 4.63 23.71 2.95
C ASN A 179 3.99 22.62 3.82
N VAL A 180 4.69 22.20 4.86
CA VAL A 180 4.20 21.25 5.87
C VAL A 180 3.58 22.06 7.02
N ARG A 181 2.49 21.57 7.62
CA ARG A 181 1.88 22.17 8.84
C ARG A 181 2.74 21.96 10.10
N MET A 182 4.05 22.03 9.97
CA MET A 182 5.03 22.00 11.07
C MET A 182 5.72 23.37 11.16
N ASP A 183 6.82 23.46 11.91
CA ASP A 183 7.67 24.65 11.96
C ASP A 183 7.97 25.18 10.54
N ASP A 184 7.64 26.45 10.29
CA ASP A 184 7.70 27.10 8.97
C ASP A 184 9.12 27.11 8.35
N ARG A 185 10.15 26.74 9.12
CA ARG A 185 11.55 26.67 8.67
C ARG A 185 12.05 25.27 8.33
N LEU A 186 11.25 24.23 8.60
CA LEU A 186 11.63 22.85 8.30
C LEU A 186 11.70 22.64 6.77
N CYS A 187 12.76 21.99 6.31
CA CYS A 187 12.97 21.67 4.90
C CYS A 187 13.50 20.25 4.73
N LEU A 188 13.43 19.74 3.51
CA LEU A 188 14.07 18.49 3.14
C LEU A 188 15.51 18.79 2.69
N LEU A 189 16.49 18.27 3.41
CA LEU A 189 17.89 18.27 3.03
C LEU A 189 18.13 17.12 2.05
N VAL A 190 18.55 17.46 0.83
CA VAL A 190 18.70 16.55 -0.30
C VAL A 190 20.16 16.50 -0.70
N ILE A 191 20.73 15.30 -0.80
CA ILE A 191 22.09 15.10 -1.32
C ILE A 191 22.05 14.17 -2.52
N ILE A 192 22.56 14.64 -3.66
CA ILE A 192 22.65 13.89 -4.92
C ILE A 192 24.13 13.71 -5.27
N GLY A 193 24.50 12.49 -5.62
CA GLY A 193 25.83 12.13 -6.11
C GLY A 193 25.80 11.80 -7.61
N SER A 194 26.91 12.00 -8.30
CA SER A 194 27.15 11.45 -9.62
C SER A 194 28.29 10.45 -9.56
N ASP A 195 28.06 9.24 -10.04
CA ASP A 195 29.11 8.23 -10.19
C ASP A 195 30.08 8.58 -11.33
N GLU A 196 31.16 7.79 -11.47
CA GLU A 196 32.15 7.94 -12.54
C GLU A 196 31.57 7.75 -13.96
N THR A 197 30.43 7.08 -14.07
CA THR A 197 29.69 6.90 -15.33
C THR A 197 28.70 8.04 -15.61
N ARG A 198 28.72 9.10 -14.80
CA ARG A 198 27.83 10.27 -14.84
C ARG A 198 26.36 9.96 -14.50
N ARG A 199 26.08 8.83 -13.86
CA ARG A 199 24.73 8.55 -13.36
C ARG A 199 24.51 9.26 -12.04
N LYS A 200 23.43 10.05 -12.00
CA LYS A 200 22.98 10.74 -10.79
C LYS A 200 22.20 9.78 -9.90
N GLU A 201 22.45 9.83 -8.61
CA GLU A 201 21.77 9.04 -7.59
C GLU A 201 21.50 9.91 -6.36
N LEU A 202 20.32 9.76 -5.76
CA LEU A 202 20.01 10.39 -4.47
C LEU A 202 20.73 9.62 -3.35
N LEU A 203 21.62 10.28 -2.61
CA LEU A 203 22.45 9.66 -1.57
C LEU A 203 21.82 9.77 -0.18
N ALA A 204 21.19 10.91 0.10
CA ALA A 204 20.50 11.17 1.35
C ALA A 204 19.29 12.08 1.13
N LEU A 205 18.28 11.85 1.96
CA LEU A 205 17.11 12.69 2.16
C LEU A 205 16.87 12.73 3.67
N SER A 206 16.78 13.90 4.26
CA SER A 206 16.54 14.06 5.70
C SER A 206 15.71 15.32 5.94
N ASP A 207 14.87 15.32 6.97
CA ASP A 207 14.34 16.56 7.51
C ASP A 207 15.43 17.34 8.24
N GLY A 208 15.31 18.66 8.26
CA GLY A 208 16.24 19.56 8.93
C GLY A 208 16.02 21.02 8.58
N TYR A 209 16.97 21.87 8.94
CA TYR A 209 16.90 23.31 8.69
C TYR A 209 17.98 23.72 7.68
N ARG A 210 17.58 24.48 6.65
CA ARG A 210 18.47 24.83 5.54
C ARG A 210 19.72 25.60 5.97
N GLU A 211 19.56 26.52 6.92
CA GLU A 211 20.60 27.42 7.44
C GLU A 211 21.19 26.92 8.77
N SER A 212 21.13 25.60 9.01
CA SER A 212 21.64 24.98 10.23
C SER A 212 22.87 24.13 9.93
N ALA A 213 24.04 24.60 10.37
CA ALA A 213 25.27 23.84 10.33
C ALA A 213 25.14 22.47 11.01
N ALA A 214 24.39 22.40 12.12
CA ALA A 214 24.16 21.15 12.86
C ALA A 214 23.33 20.14 12.04
N SER A 215 22.27 20.61 11.37
CA SER A 215 21.44 19.74 10.52
C SER A 215 22.24 19.18 9.35
N TRP A 216 23.10 19.99 8.73
CA TRP A 216 23.99 19.51 7.67
C TRP A 216 25.09 18.58 8.19
N GLU A 217 25.65 18.86 9.37
CA GLU A 217 26.68 18.01 9.98
C GLU A 217 26.15 16.59 10.26
N GLU A 218 24.92 16.48 10.75
CA GLU A 218 24.26 15.19 10.97
C GLU A 218 24.15 14.37 9.68
N VAL A 219 23.60 14.96 8.62
CA VAL A 219 23.43 14.28 7.31
C VAL A 219 24.78 13.89 6.69
N LEU A 220 25.77 14.78 6.74
CA LEU A 220 27.10 14.52 6.18
C LEU A 220 27.86 13.46 6.99
N THR A 221 27.65 13.40 8.30
CA THR A 221 28.25 12.38 9.17
C THR A 221 27.67 11.00 8.88
N ASP A 222 26.34 10.89 8.78
CA ASP A 222 25.67 9.65 8.37
C ASP A 222 26.16 9.16 6.99
N LEU A 223 26.22 10.06 6.00
CA LEU A 223 26.73 9.71 4.68
C LEU A 223 28.17 9.20 4.70
N LYS A 224 29.03 9.80 5.51
CA LYS A 224 30.42 9.38 5.64
C LYS A 224 30.56 8.01 6.32
N GLN A 225 29.62 7.64 7.19
CA GLN A 225 29.57 6.29 7.75
C GLN A 225 29.20 5.25 6.68
N ARG A 226 28.27 5.61 5.77
CA ARG A 226 27.81 4.74 4.66
C ARG A 226 28.76 4.69 3.46
N GLU A 227 29.57 5.73 3.26
CA GLU A 227 30.59 5.84 2.20
C GLU A 227 31.86 6.54 2.75
N PRO A 228 32.79 5.79 3.38
CA PRO A 228 33.95 6.36 4.06
C PRO A 228 34.93 7.11 3.16
N GLN A 229 34.90 6.87 1.85
CA GLN A 229 35.78 7.52 0.87
C GLN A 229 35.15 8.77 0.27
N LEU A 230 33.92 9.12 0.65
CA LEU A 230 33.21 10.28 0.16
C LEU A 230 33.95 11.55 0.56
N ARG A 231 34.34 12.33 -0.44
CA ARG A 231 35.03 13.61 -0.24
C ARG A 231 34.10 14.75 -0.62
N PHE A 232 33.67 15.49 0.38
CA PHE A 232 32.99 16.76 0.16
C PHE A 232 34.03 17.84 -0.14
N ALA A 233 33.80 18.65 -1.18
CA ALA A 233 34.62 19.83 -1.42
C ALA A 233 34.57 20.75 -0.20
N ARG A 234 35.71 21.29 0.25
CA ARG A 234 35.76 22.24 1.38
C ARG A 234 34.79 23.42 1.23
N ASN A 235 34.54 23.84 -0.01
CA ASN A 235 33.60 24.92 -0.33
C ASN A 235 32.13 24.52 -0.14
N LEU A 236 31.80 23.24 -0.28
CA LEU A 236 30.47 22.71 0.01
C LEU A 236 30.21 22.77 1.52
N ILE A 237 31.13 22.27 2.33
CA ILE A 237 31.01 22.29 3.81
C ILE A 237 30.84 23.73 4.33
N LYS A 238 31.66 24.68 3.84
CA LYS A 238 31.55 26.10 4.23
C LYS A 238 30.22 26.75 3.84
N LYS A 239 29.65 26.37 2.68
CA LYS A 239 28.35 26.91 2.23
C LYS A 239 27.16 26.33 2.99
N LEU A 240 27.30 25.14 3.58
CA LEU A 240 26.24 24.48 4.35
C LEU A 240 26.30 24.84 5.85
N GLN A 241 27.41 25.42 6.33
CA GLN A 241 27.59 25.87 7.71
C GLN A 241 27.35 27.38 7.91
N MET A 242 26.95 28.11 6.87
CA MET A 242 26.57 29.53 6.88
C MET A 242 25.06 29.67 6.71
#